data_AF-A0A443K7T6-F1
#
_entry.id   AF-A0A443K7T6-F1
#
_cell.length_a   1.000
_cell.length_b   1.000
_cell.length_c   1.000
_cell.angle_alpha   90.00
_cell.angle_beta   90.00
_cell.angle_gamma   90.00
#
_symmetry.space_group_name_H-M   'P 1'
#
loop_
_entity.id
_entity.type
_entity.pdbx_description
1 polymer ?
#
loop_
_entity_poly.entity_id
_entity_poly.type
_entity_poly.pdbx_seq_one_letter_code
_entity_poly.pdbx_strand_id
1 'polypeptide(L)'
;MLSRILGTFAIAGVVLTGCAITPAGEMYLVASQSTTTLCNDHGTATGAKLLAIEAELGARGTLQCTSYYGTKTYVGERTSSTVGKRVYGRSAASSSLVVDDKNCSDFSTPAEAQRFFLAAGGPLSDPHGLDRDGDGNACEWGKTLSSSAKRYKPKPVRATSYRSYTSSSRCYVGPRGGTYTITSSGRKNYGGC
;
A
#
# COMPACT_ATOMS: atom_id res chain seq x y z
N MET A 1 -61.51 35.08 -24.01
CA MET A 1 -61.06 34.03 -23.07
C MET A 1 -59.60 33.71 -23.39
N LEU A 2 -58.79 33.55 -22.35
CA LEU A 2 -57.33 33.76 -22.31
C LEU A 2 -56.52 32.76 -23.15
N SER A 3 -55.57 33.24 -23.96
CA SER A 3 -54.50 32.41 -24.53
C SER A 3 -53.22 32.56 -23.71
N ARG A 4 -52.71 31.44 -23.20
CA ARG A 4 -51.59 31.35 -22.25
C ARG A 4 -50.26 31.52 -22.98
N ILE A 5 -49.49 32.53 -22.61
CA ILE A 5 -48.09 32.71 -23.05
C ILE A 5 -47.23 31.76 -22.20
N LEU A 6 -46.76 30.67 -22.81
CA LEU A 6 -45.72 29.81 -22.24
C LEU A 6 -44.37 30.51 -22.40
N GLY A 7 -43.94 31.24 -21.37
CA GLY A 7 -42.59 31.78 -21.27
C GLY A 7 -41.60 30.65 -21.00
N THR A 8 -40.78 30.32 -21.99
CA THR A 8 -39.60 29.46 -21.82
C THR A 8 -38.57 30.20 -20.98
N PHE A 9 -38.47 29.86 -19.70
CA PHE A 9 -37.32 30.24 -18.87
C PHE A 9 -36.11 29.45 -19.35
N ALA A 10 -35.26 30.10 -20.16
CA ALA A 10 -33.92 29.62 -20.42
C ALA A 10 -33.13 29.73 -19.11
N ILE A 11 -33.06 28.63 -18.35
CA ILE A 11 -32.14 28.49 -17.24
C ILE A 11 -30.74 28.52 -17.86
N ALA A 12 -30.08 29.68 -17.80
CA ALA A 12 -28.66 29.78 -18.07
C ALA A 12 -27.96 28.92 -17.00
N GLY A 13 -27.65 27.67 -17.37
CA GLY A 13 -26.85 26.78 -16.55
C GLY A 13 -25.47 27.39 -16.37
N VAL A 14 -25.22 27.95 -15.19
CA VAL A 14 -23.88 28.34 -14.76
C VAL A 14 -23.09 27.04 -14.63
N VAL A 15 -22.26 26.73 -15.63
CA VAL A 15 -21.28 25.65 -15.54
C VAL A 15 -20.22 26.13 -14.55
N LEU A 16 -20.37 25.73 -13.28
CA LEU A 16 -19.32 25.84 -12.28
C LEU A 16 -18.15 24.96 -12.74
N THR A 17 -17.15 25.56 -13.38
CA THR A 17 -15.83 24.95 -13.57
C THR A 17 -15.23 24.74 -12.18
N GLY A 18 -15.46 23.57 -11.59
CA GLY A 18 -14.79 23.16 -10.37
C GLY A 18 -13.29 23.07 -10.62
N CYS A 19 -12.48 23.74 -9.81
CA CYS A 19 -11.03 23.56 -9.83
C CYS A 19 -10.71 22.11 -9.45
N ALA A 20 -10.41 21.26 -10.43
CA ALA A 20 -9.81 19.96 -10.15
C ALA A 20 -8.43 20.19 -9.54
N ILE A 21 -8.15 19.58 -8.38
CA ILE A 21 -6.83 19.65 -7.76
C ILE A 21 -5.84 18.95 -8.70
N THR A 22 -4.75 19.62 -9.05
CA THR A 22 -3.70 19.05 -9.90
C THR A 22 -2.90 18.01 -9.11
N PRO A 23 -2.24 17.03 -9.77
CA PRO A 23 -1.37 16.06 -9.09
C PRO A 23 -0.31 16.73 -8.20
N ALA A 24 0.29 17.82 -8.69
CA ALA A 24 1.21 18.65 -7.91
C ALA A 24 0.54 19.26 -6.65
N GLY A 25 -0.70 19.74 -6.78
CA GLY A 25 -1.49 20.24 -5.65
C GLY A 25 -1.79 19.16 -4.61
N GLU A 26 -2.13 17.94 -5.05
CA GLU A 26 -2.34 16.81 -4.13
C GLU A 26 -1.06 16.44 -3.38
N MET A 27 0.08 16.37 -4.08
CA MET A 27 1.38 16.13 -3.45
C MET A 27 1.74 17.22 -2.43
N TYR A 28 1.43 18.49 -2.71
CA TYR A 28 1.64 19.58 -1.76
C TYR A 28 0.78 19.42 -0.50
N LEU A 29 -0.51 19.06 -0.65
CA LEU A 29 -1.40 18.82 0.48
C LEU A 29 -0.93 17.66 1.35
N VAL A 30 -0.42 16.57 0.75
CA VAL A 30 0.19 15.46 1.48
C VAL A 30 1.46 15.93 2.21
N ALA A 31 2.34 16.69 1.54
CA ALA A 31 3.57 17.21 2.14
C ALA A 31 3.32 18.19 3.30
N SER A 32 2.23 18.95 3.28
CA SER A 32 1.88 19.88 4.36
C SER A 32 1.39 19.21 5.65
N GLN A 33 1.02 17.92 5.61
CA GLN A 33 0.50 17.21 6.77
C GLN A 33 1.60 16.68 7.68
N SER A 34 1.29 16.48 8.95
CA SER A 34 2.21 15.88 9.92
C SER A 34 2.46 14.40 9.62
N THR A 35 3.63 13.88 10.00
CA THR A 35 3.96 12.44 9.81
C THR A 35 2.95 11.54 10.53
N THR A 36 2.45 11.97 11.70
CA THR A 36 1.40 11.25 12.42
C THR A 36 0.10 11.19 11.62
N THR A 37 -0.33 12.29 11.01
CA THR A 37 -1.52 12.32 10.15
C THR A 37 -1.35 11.40 8.95
N LEU A 38 -0.20 11.47 8.27
CA LEU A 38 0.12 10.59 7.15
C LEU A 38 0.13 9.11 7.54
N CYS A 39 0.66 8.78 8.73
CA CYS A 39 0.65 7.42 9.23
C CYS A 39 -0.75 6.88 9.55
N ASN A 40 -1.68 7.75 9.94
CA ASN A 40 -3.09 7.38 10.11
C ASN A 40 -3.75 7.13 8.76
N ASP A 41 -3.60 8.09 7.83
CA ASP A 41 -4.16 8.02 6.49
C ASP A 41 -3.59 6.86 5.68
N HIS A 42 -2.32 6.49 5.90
CA HIS A 42 -1.66 5.37 5.23
C HIS A 42 -2.44 4.05 5.38
N GLY A 43 -3.08 3.83 6.52
CA GLY A 43 -3.87 2.61 6.77
C GLY A 43 -5.18 2.53 5.98
N THR A 44 -5.72 3.66 5.50
CA THR A 44 -7.06 3.74 4.89
C THR A 44 -7.05 4.26 3.46
N ALA A 45 -6.06 5.07 3.07
CA ALA A 45 -5.92 5.64 1.73
C ALA A 45 -5.83 4.55 0.66
N THR A 46 -6.14 4.86 -0.60
CA THR A 46 -5.98 3.92 -1.73
C THR A 46 -5.57 4.69 -2.98
N GLY A 47 -5.20 3.99 -4.05
CA GLY A 47 -4.90 4.61 -5.35
C GLY A 47 -3.80 5.67 -5.27
N ALA A 48 -3.98 6.79 -5.98
CA ALA A 48 -3.02 7.89 -6.06
C ALA A 48 -2.69 8.49 -4.69
N LYS A 49 -3.70 8.69 -3.82
CA LYS A 49 -3.49 9.22 -2.47
C LYS A 49 -2.55 8.33 -1.65
N LEU A 50 -2.67 7.00 -1.77
CA LEU A 50 -1.75 6.08 -1.09
C LEU A 50 -0.31 6.21 -1.62
N LEU A 51 -0.13 6.27 -2.94
CA LEU A 51 1.19 6.44 -3.55
C LEU A 51 1.85 7.74 -3.07
N ALA A 52 1.09 8.83 -3.01
CA ALA A 52 1.55 10.12 -2.51
C ALA A 52 1.98 10.06 -1.05
N ILE A 53 1.14 9.46 -0.18
CA ILE A 53 1.43 9.30 1.26
C ILE A 53 2.71 8.47 1.46
N GLU A 54 2.84 7.34 0.77
CA GLU A 54 4.01 6.47 0.90
C GLU A 54 5.30 7.14 0.43
N ALA A 55 5.25 7.88 -0.68
CA ALA A 55 6.38 8.66 -1.18
C ALA A 55 6.79 9.76 -0.20
N GLU A 56 5.83 10.47 0.39
CA GLU A 56 6.08 11.49 1.42
C GLU A 56 6.69 10.88 2.69
N LEU A 57 6.10 9.80 3.21
CA LEU A 57 6.61 9.08 4.37
C LEU A 57 8.04 8.55 4.12
N GLY A 58 8.30 8.03 2.93
CA GLY A 58 9.62 7.61 2.48
C GLY A 58 10.62 8.75 2.45
N ALA A 59 10.24 9.92 1.93
CA ALA A 59 11.11 11.11 1.87
C ALA A 59 11.43 11.64 3.28
N ARG A 60 10.53 11.42 4.24
CA ARG A 60 10.76 11.71 5.67
C ARG A 60 11.55 10.62 6.40
N GLY A 61 11.96 9.55 5.72
CA GLY A 61 12.64 8.40 6.33
C GLY A 61 11.75 7.56 7.25
N THR A 62 10.42 7.73 7.19
CA THR A 62 9.45 7.00 8.01
C THR A 62 8.86 5.82 7.24
N LEU A 63 9.50 4.64 7.34
CA LEU A 63 9.04 3.44 6.62
C LEU A 63 8.04 2.58 7.42
N GLN A 64 7.90 2.82 8.72
CA GLN A 64 6.89 2.19 9.57
C GLN A 64 6.00 3.25 10.21
N CYS A 65 4.72 2.96 10.25
CA CYS A 65 3.71 3.81 10.83
C CYS A 65 3.00 3.08 11.95
N THR A 66 2.67 3.82 13.01
CA THR A 66 1.72 3.41 14.03
C THR A 66 0.57 4.39 13.99
N SER A 67 -0.65 3.91 13.73
CA SER A 67 -1.84 4.75 13.75
C SER A 67 -2.17 5.20 15.18
N TYR A 68 -3.06 6.18 15.31
CA TYR A 68 -3.65 6.62 16.56
C TYR A 68 -4.29 5.47 17.34
N TYR A 69 -4.83 4.49 16.61
CA TYR A 69 -5.43 3.28 17.18
C TYR A 69 -4.42 2.15 17.47
N GLY A 70 -3.11 2.41 17.30
CA GLY A 70 -2.05 1.44 17.56
C GLY A 70 -1.80 0.42 16.44
N THR A 71 -2.48 0.55 15.30
CA THR A 71 -2.27 -0.33 14.14
C THR A 71 -0.91 -0.05 13.52
N LYS A 72 -0.08 -1.09 13.38
CA LYS A 72 1.22 -0.99 12.73
C LYS A 72 1.08 -1.28 11.24
N THR A 73 1.51 -0.34 10.42
CA THR A 73 1.59 -0.47 8.95
C THR A 73 3.00 -0.10 8.48
N TYR A 74 3.34 -0.41 7.24
CA TYR A 74 4.62 -0.05 6.67
C TYR A 74 4.48 0.40 5.22
N VAL A 75 5.35 1.30 4.80
CA VAL A 75 5.41 1.78 3.42
C VAL A 75 5.65 0.59 2.50
N GLY A 76 4.80 0.39 1.50
CA GLY A 76 4.89 -0.78 0.62
C GLY A 76 3.98 -1.94 1.01
N GLU A 77 3.22 -1.87 2.11
CA GLU A 77 2.35 -2.96 2.55
C GLU A 77 1.33 -3.37 1.48
N ARG A 78 0.82 -2.40 0.71
CA ARG A 78 -0.16 -2.65 -0.37
C ARG A 78 0.41 -2.40 -1.76
N THR A 79 1.45 -1.58 -1.87
CA THR A 79 2.01 -1.13 -3.15
C THR A 79 3.25 -1.91 -3.59
N SER A 80 3.96 -2.60 -2.68
CA SER A 80 5.13 -3.42 -3.06
C SER A 80 4.80 -4.54 -4.04
N SER A 81 3.52 -4.90 -4.18
CA SER A 81 3.05 -5.91 -5.12
C SER A 81 3.10 -5.47 -6.59
N THR A 82 3.22 -4.17 -6.88
CA THR A 82 3.34 -3.64 -8.24
C THR A 82 4.79 -3.57 -8.72
N VAL A 83 5.77 -3.68 -7.81
CA VAL A 83 7.19 -3.53 -8.14
C VAL A 83 7.62 -4.52 -9.23
N GLY A 84 8.19 -3.99 -10.31
CA GLY A 84 8.65 -4.71 -11.50
C GLY A 84 7.53 -5.23 -12.41
N LYS A 85 6.25 -4.92 -12.14
CA LYS A 85 5.13 -5.27 -13.02
C LYS A 85 4.81 -4.08 -13.91
N ARG A 86 4.95 -4.22 -15.22
CA ARG A 86 4.60 -3.17 -16.19
C ARG A 86 3.08 -2.94 -16.24
N VAL A 87 2.59 -2.06 -15.37
CA VAL A 87 1.18 -1.63 -15.29
C VAL A 87 0.89 -0.49 -16.26
N TYR A 88 1.88 0.37 -16.51
CA TYR A 88 1.75 1.55 -17.36
C TYR A 88 2.52 1.37 -18.68
N GLY A 89 1.84 1.65 -19.80
CA GLY A 89 2.44 1.59 -21.12
C GLY A 89 3.41 2.74 -21.34
N ARG A 90 4.72 2.46 -21.28
CA ARG A 90 5.77 3.41 -21.64
C ARG A 90 6.23 3.18 -23.07
N SER A 91 6.17 4.22 -23.90
CA SER A 91 6.80 4.23 -25.22
C SER A 91 8.24 4.70 -25.08
N ALA A 92 9.21 3.98 -25.63
CA ALA A 92 10.64 4.29 -25.51
C ALA A 92 11.08 5.63 -26.13
N ALA A 93 10.16 6.39 -26.76
CA ALA A 93 10.47 7.53 -27.63
C ALA A 93 10.06 8.90 -27.06
N SER A 94 9.58 9.01 -25.83
CA SER A 94 9.03 10.25 -25.28
C SER A 94 9.92 10.86 -24.18
N SER A 95 11.12 11.32 -24.51
CA SER A 95 12.02 11.94 -23.51
C SER A 95 12.82 13.14 -24.00
N SER A 96 12.32 13.95 -24.95
CA SER A 96 13.15 15.06 -25.48
C SER A 96 12.48 16.42 -25.63
N LEU A 97 11.24 16.61 -25.18
CA LEU A 97 10.54 17.89 -25.32
C LEU A 97 10.16 18.56 -23.98
N VAL A 98 10.57 17.99 -22.85
CA VAL A 98 10.30 18.59 -21.53
C VAL A 98 11.41 19.60 -21.20
N VAL A 99 10.99 20.84 -20.92
CA VAL A 99 11.88 21.86 -20.36
C VAL A 99 12.12 21.50 -18.89
N ASP A 100 13.38 21.41 -18.47
CA ASP A 100 13.81 20.91 -17.14
C ASP A 100 13.55 19.41 -16.90
N ASP A 101 14.04 18.57 -17.81
CA ASP A 101 14.05 17.12 -17.63
C ASP A 101 14.81 16.72 -16.34
N LYS A 102 14.32 15.67 -15.66
CA LYS A 102 14.91 15.17 -14.42
C LYS A 102 15.32 13.73 -14.59
N ASN A 103 16.48 13.40 -14.04
CA ASN A 103 17.01 12.05 -13.98
C ASN A 103 17.04 11.55 -12.55
N CYS A 104 17.14 10.23 -12.38
CA CYS A 104 17.21 9.61 -11.05
C CYS A 104 18.37 10.12 -10.18
N SER A 105 19.48 10.55 -10.81
CA SER A 105 20.64 11.14 -10.13
C SER A 105 20.38 12.53 -9.55
N ASP A 106 19.29 13.20 -9.93
CA ASP A 106 18.98 14.57 -9.48
C ASP A 106 18.29 14.59 -8.11
N PHE A 107 17.87 13.43 -7.61
CA PHE A 107 17.19 13.27 -6.33
C PHE A 107 18.12 12.66 -5.29
N SER A 108 18.06 13.15 -4.06
CA SER A 108 18.92 12.62 -2.98
C SER A 108 18.43 11.26 -2.48
N THR A 109 17.13 11.00 -2.62
CA THR A 109 16.53 9.71 -2.25
C THR A 109 15.54 9.21 -3.32
N PRO A 110 15.33 7.88 -3.43
CA PRO A 110 14.30 7.34 -4.32
C PRO A 110 12.89 7.81 -4.00
N ALA A 111 12.63 8.15 -2.73
CA ALA A 111 11.32 8.67 -2.31
C ALA A 111 11.07 10.09 -2.82
N GLU A 112 12.10 10.94 -2.87
CA GLU A 112 12.01 12.26 -3.49
C GLU A 112 11.75 12.15 -5.00
N ALA A 113 12.42 11.23 -5.69
CA ALA A 113 12.16 10.94 -7.10
C ALA A 113 10.70 10.52 -7.32
N GLN A 114 10.18 9.63 -6.46
CA GLN A 114 8.78 9.22 -6.52
C GLN A 114 7.81 10.39 -6.30
N ARG A 115 8.09 11.26 -5.32
CA ARG A 115 7.25 12.44 -5.07
C ARG A 115 7.17 13.35 -6.29
N PHE A 116 8.33 13.62 -6.90
CA PHE A 116 8.41 14.44 -8.09
C PHE A 116 7.65 13.80 -9.26
N PHE A 117 7.86 12.50 -9.50
CA PHE A 117 7.16 11.73 -10.52
C PHE A 117 5.63 11.81 -10.38
N LEU A 118 5.11 11.61 -9.17
CA LEU A 118 3.67 11.73 -8.89
C LEU A 118 3.16 13.16 -9.10
N ALA A 119 3.93 14.17 -8.67
CA ALA A 119 3.58 15.58 -8.88
C ALA A 119 3.55 15.97 -10.37
N ALA A 120 4.41 15.35 -11.20
CA ALA A 120 4.47 15.54 -12.64
C ALA A 120 3.35 14.78 -13.41
N GLY A 121 2.45 14.08 -12.71
CA GLY A 121 1.32 13.36 -13.30
C GLY A 121 1.48 11.83 -13.33
N GLY A 122 2.53 11.31 -12.71
CA GLY A 122 2.69 9.88 -12.46
C GLY A 122 1.55 9.32 -11.59
N PRO A 123 1.23 8.02 -11.72
CA PRO A 123 1.86 7.06 -12.60
C PRO A 123 1.30 7.04 -14.04
N LEU A 124 0.22 7.77 -14.31
CA LEU A 124 -0.43 7.80 -15.63
C LEU A 124 0.45 8.42 -16.71
N SER A 125 1.17 9.50 -16.38
CA SER A 125 2.11 10.17 -17.27
C SER A 125 3.53 10.07 -16.71
N ASP A 126 4.51 9.90 -17.59
CA ASP A 126 5.94 9.94 -17.23
C ASP A 126 6.71 10.87 -18.16
N PRO A 127 6.52 12.20 -18.05
CA PRO A 127 7.15 13.16 -18.96
C PRO A 127 8.68 13.15 -18.86
N HIS A 128 9.20 12.84 -17.66
CA HIS A 128 10.63 12.85 -17.33
C HIS A 128 11.28 11.47 -17.49
N GLY A 129 10.53 10.46 -17.92
CA GLY A 129 11.07 9.12 -18.14
C GLY A 129 11.70 8.49 -16.88
N LEU A 130 11.14 8.77 -15.71
CA LEU A 130 11.64 8.29 -14.40
C LEU A 130 11.18 6.86 -14.08
N ASP A 131 10.08 6.39 -14.69
CA ASP A 131 9.48 5.06 -14.54
C ASP A 131 9.45 4.34 -15.91
N ARG A 132 10.65 4.03 -16.42
CA ARG A 132 10.83 3.46 -17.78
C ARG A 132 10.30 2.04 -17.92
N ASP A 133 10.35 1.26 -16.86
CA ASP A 133 9.79 -0.09 -16.80
C ASP A 133 8.26 -0.08 -16.63
N GLY A 134 7.69 1.05 -16.22
CA GLY A 134 6.25 1.30 -16.21
C GLY A 134 5.55 0.58 -15.05
N ASP A 135 6.24 0.40 -13.94
CA ASP A 135 5.69 -0.28 -12.75
C ASP A 135 4.99 0.67 -11.77
N GLY A 136 5.02 1.97 -12.09
CA GLY A 136 4.46 3.06 -11.29
C GLY A 136 5.41 3.55 -10.19
N ASN A 137 6.64 3.05 -10.14
CA ASN A 137 7.66 3.41 -9.17
C ASN A 137 8.87 4.02 -9.90
N ALA A 138 9.00 5.34 -9.79
CA ALA A 138 10.13 6.07 -10.35
C ALA A 138 11.45 5.62 -9.74
N CYS A 139 12.46 5.48 -10.60
CA CYS A 139 13.84 5.20 -10.22
C CYS A 139 13.93 3.97 -9.30
N GLU A 140 14.63 4.06 -8.18
CA GLU A 140 14.79 2.97 -7.23
C GLU A 140 13.68 2.90 -6.17
N TRP A 141 12.56 3.61 -6.33
CA TRP A 141 11.48 3.59 -5.35
C TRP A 141 10.93 2.17 -5.12
N GLY A 142 10.74 1.38 -6.18
CA GLY A 142 10.30 -0.01 -6.07
C GLY A 142 11.24 -0.90 -5.24
N LYS A 143 12.56 -0.60 -5.25
CA LYS A 143 13.55 -1.28 -4.39
C LYS A 143 13.34 -0.90 -2.92
N THR A 144 13.00 0.36 -2.63
CA THR A 144 12.65 0.82 -1.28
C THR A 144 11.40 0.11 -0.77
N LEU A 145 10.33 0.06 -1.57
CA LEU A 145 9.10 -0.66 -1.23
C LEU A 145 9.36 -2.14 -0.93
N SER A 146 10.10 -2.82 -1.81
CA SER A 146 10.46 -4.23 -1.65
C SER A 146 11.30 -4.48 -0.39
N SER A 147 12.22 -3.57 -0.08
CA SER A 147 13.09 -3.67 1.11
C SER A 147 12.32 -3.43 2.39
N SER A 148 11.42 -2.44 2.40
CA SER A 148 10.51 -2.15 3.51
C SER A 148 9.61 -3.36 3.78
N ALA A 149 8.98 -3.92 2.75
CA ALA A 149 8.14 -5.11 2.88
C ALA A 149 8.92 -6.32 3.41
N LYS A 150 10.13 -6.58 2.91
CA LYS A 150 10.99 -7.65 3.43
C LYS A 150 11.35 -7.46 4.91
N ARG A 151 11.55 -6.22 5.34
CA ARG A 151 11.96 -5.89 6.71
C ARG A 151 10.79 -5.94 7.70
N TYR A 152 9.63 -5.42 7.31
CA TYR A 152 8.55 -5.10 8.26
C TYR A 152 7.33 -6.02 8.15
N LYS A 153 7.19 -6.80 7.07
CA LYS A 153 6.10 -7.76 6.94
C LYS A 153 6.17 -8.79 8.09
N PRO A 154 5.09 -8.96 8.88
CA PRO A 154 5.09 -9.93 9.97
C PRO A 154 5.28 -11.34 9.40
N LYS A 155 6.17 -12.11 10.03
CA LYS A 155 6.32 -13.52 9.69
C LYS A 155 5.02 -14.23 10.06
N PRO A 156 4.50 -15.12 9.20
CA PRO A 156 3.33 -15.90 9.55
C PRO A 156 3.64 -16.65 10.84
N VAL A 157 2.78 -16.48 11.85
CA VAL A 157 2.86 -17.30 13.05
C VAL A 157 2.66 -18.72 12.56
N ARG A 158 3.70 -19.55 12.67
CA ARG A 158 3.54 -20.98 12.42
C ARG A 158 2.44 -21.44 13.36
N ALA A 159 1.27 -21.74 12.81
CA ALA A 159 0.28 -22.51 13.52
C ALA A 159 1.02 -23.79 13.91
N THR A 160 1.37 -23.93 15.19
CA THR A 160 1.76 -25.23 15.71
C THR A 160 0.56 -26.09 15.44
N SER A 161 0.66 -26.96 14.43
CA SER A 161 -0.29 -28.03 14.24
C SER A 161 -0.43 -28.67 15.62
N TYR A 162 -1.62 -28.63 16.21
CA TYR A 162 -1.84 -29.47 17.38
C TYR A 162 -1.44 -30.86 16.91
N ARG A 163 -0.44 -31.45 17.55
CA ARG A 163 0.00 -32.78 17.18
C ARG A 163 -1.15 -33.68 17.55
N SER A 164 -1.97 -34.08 16.58
CA SER A 164 -2.98 -35.11 16.72
C SER A 164 -2.21 -36.39 17.02
N TYR A 165 -1.97 -36.66 18.30
CA TYR A 165 -1.45 -37.95 18.71
C TYR A 165 -2.55 -38.96 18.41
N THR A 166 -2.36 -39.78 17.38
CA THR A 166 -3.12 -41.02 17.20
C THR A 166 -2.80 -41.90 18.40
N SER A 167 -3.55 -41.72 19.48
CA SER A 167 -3.52 -42.56 20.67
C SER A 167 -3.94 -43.97 20.26
N SER A 168 -3.33 -45.02 20.83
CA SER A 168 -3.92 -46.35 20.71
C SER A 168 -5.36 -46.30 21.21
N SER A 169 -6.31 -46.94 20.52
CA SER A 169 -7.73 -46.99 20.95
C SER A 169 -7.97 -47.72 22.28
N ARG A 170 -6.90 -48.25 22.90
CA ARG A 170 -6.96 -49.00 24.15
C ARG A 170 -6.66 -48.11 25.36
N CYS A 171 -7.59 -48.11 26.31
CA CYS A 171 -7.44 -47.46 27.60
C CYS A 171 -6.81 -48.40 28.63
N TYR A 172 -5.97 -47.83 29.49
CA TYR A 172 -5.31 -48.50 30.61
C TYR A 172 -5.68 -47.78 31.91
N VAL A 173 -5.77 -48.51 33.02
CA VAL A 173 -6.01 -47.92 34.35
C VAL A 173 -4.70 -47.75 35.10
N GLY A 174 -4.47 -46.57 35.65
CA GLY A 174 -3.30 -46.24 36.45
C GLY A 174 -3.43 -46.67 37.91
N PRO A 175 -2.32 -46.68 38.67
CA PRO A 175 -2.31 -47.07 40.09
C PRO A 175 -3.19 -46.19 41.00
N ARG A 176 -3.55 -44.99 40.54
CA ARG A 176 -4.40 -44.03 41.27
C ARG A 176 -5.84 -44.00 40.73
N GLY A 177 -6.25 -45.00 39.94
CA GLY A 177 -7.61 -45.16 39.43
C GLY A 177 -7.96 -44.39 38.14
N GLY A 178 -7.15 -43.44 37.68
CA GLY A 178 -7.38 -42.72 36.41
C GLY A 178 -7.02 -43.52 35.16
N THR A 179 -7.66 -43.23 34.02
CA THR A 179 -7.40 -43.89 32.73
C THR A 179 -6.39 -43.13 31.87
N TYR A 180 -5.72 -43.83 30.95
CA TYR A 180 -4.83 -43.23 29.95
C TYR A 180 -4.72 -44.11 28.70
N THR A 181 -4.31 -43.50 27.58
CA THR A 181 -3.83 -44.22 26.38
C THR A 181 -2.31 -44.15 26.29
N ILE A 182 -1.72 -45.00 25.46
CA ILE A 182 -0.29 -44.92 25.12
C ILE A 182 -0.17 -44.29 23.73
N THR A 183 0.61 -43.22 23.62
CA THR A 183 0.91 -42.59 22.32
C THR A 183 1.81 -43.50 21.49
N SER A 184 1.89 -43.27 20.19
CA SER A 184 2.84 -43.95 19.30
C SER A 184 4.31 -43.83 19.73
N SER A 185 4.65 -42.83 20.57
CA SER A 185 5.97 -42.65 21.17
C SER A 185 6.14 -43.33 22.54
N GLY A 186 5.20 -44.18 22.96
CA GLY A 186 5.25 -44.90 24.24
C GLY A 186 4.94 -44.05 25.48
N ARG A 187 4.47 -42.80 25.33
CA ARG A 187 4.18 -41.91 26.46
C ARG A 187 2.71 -42.07 26.89
N LYS A 188 2.44 -41.88 28.17
CA LYS A 188 1.06 -41.93 28.71
C LYS A 188 0.34 -40.63 28.40
N ASN A 189 -0.87 -40.73 27.84
CA ASN A 189 -1.78 -39.62 27.60
C ASN A 189 -3.07 -39.82 28.41
N TYR A 190 -3.21 -39.04 29.48
CA TYR A 190 -4.33 -39.09 30.43
C TYR A 190 -5.59 -38.35 29.95
N GLY A 191 -5.56 -37.71 28.77
CA GLY A 191 -6.75 -37.10 28.13
C GLY A 191 -7.15 -37.78 26.81
N GLY A 192 -6.62 -38.97 26.54
CA GLY A 192 -6.94 -39.76 25.33
C GLY A 192 -7.99 -40.85 25.56
N CYS A 193 -8.39 -41.02 26.81
CA CYS A 193 -9.60 -41.69 27.30
C CYS A 193 -10.33 -40.62 28.14
#